data_AF-A0A959K4N2-F1
#
_entry.id   AF-A0A959K4N2-F1
#
_cell.length_a   1.000
_cell.length_b   1.000
_cell.length_c   1.000
_cell.angle_alpha   90.00
_cell.angle_beta   90.00
_cell.angle_gamma   90.00
#
_symmetry.space_group_name_H-M   'P 1'
#
loop_
_entity.id
_entity.type
_entity.pdbx_description
1 polymer ?
#
loop_
_entity_poly.entity_id
_entity_poly.type
_entity_poly.pdbx_seq_one_letter_code
_entity_poly.pdbx_strand_id
1 'polypeptide(L)'
;MVKKIKLPKQKKKSKIGLPPGSLVFTGEQKMANPHVTIIRYNATDYQSSSFEKELPVPDPNLVTWIDVRGIHDPELIEKIGRNFDIHPLVLEDIMDVQQRPKFEEYENGFYITFRN
;
A
#
# COMPACT_ATOMS: atom_id res chain seq x y z
N MET A 1 31.27 15.62 -24.60
CA MET A 1 30.53 14.37 -24.87
C MET A 1 30.06 13.81 -23.53
N VAL A 2 28.82 14.09 -23.11
CA VAL A 2 28.29 13.62 -21.81
C VAL A 2 27.75 12.20 -22.00
N LYS A 3 28.36 11.21 -21.36
CA LYS A 3 27.86 9.83 -21.35
C LYS A 3 26.53 9.81 -20.61
N LYS A 4 25.42 9.56 -21.32
CA LYS A 4 24.13 9.25 -20.68
C LYS A 4 24.26 7.92 -19.93
N ILE A 5 24.24 7.96 -18.60
CA ILE A 5 24.14 6.77 -17.77
C ILE A 5 22.74 6.19 -17.99
N LYS A 6 22.64 5.06 -18.69
CA LYS A 6 21.37 4.33 -18.82
C LYS A 6 21.13 3.58 -17.52
N LEU A 7 20.18 4.05 -16.71
CA LEU A 7 19.66 3.28 -15.59
C LEU A 7 19.12 1.93 -16.12
N PRO A 8 19.40 0.79 -15.45
CA PRO A 8 18.91 -0.50 -15.88
C PRO A 8 17.38 -0.49 -15.91
N LYS A 9 16.78 -0.91 -17.04
CA LYS A 9 15.34 -1.14 -17.13
C LYS A 9 14.97 -2.21 -16.10
N GLN A 10 14.21 -1.86 -15.06
CA GLN A 10 13.65 -2.83 -14.13
C GLN A 10 12.84 -3.85 -14.93
N LYS A 11 13.21 -5.14 -14.84
CA LYS A 11 12.37 -6.23 -15.35
C LYS A 11 11.07 -6.22 -14.55
N LYS A 12 9.92 -6.18 -15.22
CA LYS A 12 8.62 -6.37 -14.57
C LYS A 12 8.65 -7.69 -13.79
N LYS A 13 8.44 -7.64 -12.48
CA LYS A 13 8.27 -8.84 -11.67
C LYS A 13 6.97 -9.52 -12.12
N SER A 14 7.04 -10.83 -12.36
CA SER A 14 5.91 -11.65 -12.83
C SER A 14 5.30 -12.40 -11.66
N LYS A 15 3.96 -12.47 -11.61
CA LYS A 15 3.20 -13.27 -10.63
C LYS A 15 3.07 -14.76 -11.00
N ILE A 16 3.58 -15.18 -12.16
CA ILE A 16 3.33 -16.53 -12.71
C ILE A 16 3.91 -17.61 -11.77
N GLY A 17 3.06 -18.57 -11.40
CA GLY A 17 3.44 -19.74 -10.60
C GLY A 17 3.52 -19.50 -9.09
N LEU A 18 3.17 -18.30 -8.63
CA LEU A 18 3.10 -17.99 -7.20
C LEU A 18 1.74 -18.38 -6.61
N PRO A 19 1.68 -18.79 -5.33
CA PRO A 19 0.41 -19.06 -4.68
C PRO A 19 -0.41 -17.77 -4.51
N PRO A 20 -1.76 -17.87 -4.45
CA PRO A 20 -2.62 -16.74 -4.10
C PRO A 20 -2.22 -16.10 -2.77
N GLY A 21 -2.32 -14.77 -2.68
CA GLY A 21 -1.84 -13.98 -1.54
C GLY A 21 -0.37 -13.58 -1.62
N SER A 22 0.33 -13.88 -2.73
CA SER A 22 1.73 -13.50 -2.90
C SER A 22 1.89 -12.00 -3.17
N LEU A 23 2.65 -11.33 -2.31
CA LEU A 23 2.89 -9.89 -2.37
C LEU A 23 3.97 -9.53 -3.40
N VAL A 24 3.54 -9.27 -4.64
CA VAL A 24 4.43 -8.89 -5.74
C VAL A 24 4.00 -7.55 -6.34
N PHE A 25 4.85 -6.53 -6.18
CA PHE A 25 4.67 -5.25 -6.85
C PHE A 25 4.90 -5.38 -8.37
N THR A 26 3.86 -5.14 -9.17
CA THR A 26 3.91 -5.24 -10.65
C THR A 26 4.16 -3.90 -11.36
N GLY A 27 4.26 -2.82 -10.59
CA GLY A 27 4.43 -1.46 -11.09
C GLY A 27 5.88 -1.01 -11.30
N GLU A 28 6.02 0.26 -11.67
CA GLU A 28 7.31 0.94 -11.68
C GLU A 28 7.52 1.65 -10.35
N GLN A 29 8.67 1.42 -9.71
CA GLN A 29 9.04 2.11 -8.48
C GLN A 29 9.39 3.57 -8.79
N LYS A 30 8.58 4.51 -8.30
CA LYS A 30 8.76 5.96 -8.53
C LYS A 30 9.49 6.69 -7.41
N MET A 31 9.79 6.02 -6.30
CA MET A 31 10.47 6.59 -5.14
C MET A 31 11.33 5.54 -4.44
N ALA A 32 12.42 5.98 -3.81
CA ALA A 32 13.39 5.08 -3.18
C ALA A 32 12.83 4.39 -1.93
N ASN A 33 12.14 5.15 -1.08
CA ASN A 33 11.56 4.66 0.17
C ASN A 33 10.06 4.97 0.19
N PRO A 34 9.21 4.06 0.71
CA PRO A 34 7.83 4.38 1.01
C PRO A 34 7.73 5.52 2.03
N HIS A 35 6.66 6.29 1.96
CA HIS A 35 6.32 7.30 2.96
C HIS A 35 4.91 7.03 3.47
N VAL A 36 4.76 6.94 4.79
CA VAL A 36 3.47 6.71 5.42
C VAL A 36 3.14 7.86 6.36
N THR A 37 2.00 8.49 6.13
CA THR A 37 1.44 9.54 7.00
C THR A 37 0.23 8.98 7.71
N ILE A 38 0.15 9.20 9.03
CA ILE A 38 -0.98 8.82 9.87
C ILE A 38 -1.67 10.10 10.29
N ILE A 39 -2.95 10.23 9.94
CA ILE A 39 -3.81 11.32 10.35
C ILE A 39 -4.90 10.76 11.26
N ARG A 40 -5.11 11.36 12.43
CA ARG A 40 -6.19 11.02 13.35
C ARG A 40 -7.02 12.24 13.63
N TYR A 41 -8.34 12.15 13.46
CA TYR A 41 -9.20 13.31 13.60
C TYR A 41 -10.64 12.97 13.97
N ASN A 42 -11.33 13.97 14.51
CA ASN A 42 -12.79 14.02 14.67
C ASN A 42 -13.26 15.48 14.43
N ALA A 43 -14.41 15.89 14.97
CA ALA A 43 -14.92 17.26 14.82
C ALA A 43 -14.10 18.33 15.57
N THR A 44 -13.34 17.96 16.59
CA THR A 44 -12.63 18.86 17.52
C THR A 44 -11.11 18.72 17.47
N ASP A 45 -10.62 17.54 17.12
CA ASP A 45 -9.23 17.13 17.24
C ASP A 45 -8.66 16.76 15.87
N TYR A 46 -7.38 17.11 15.66
CA TYR A 46 -6.61 16.74 14.49
C TYR A 46 -5.15 16.49 14.88
N GLN A 47 -4.61 15.35 14.46
CA GLN A 47 -3.23 14.96 14.70
C GLN A 47 -2.66 14.34 13.42
N SER A 48 -1.41 14.68 13.10
CA SER A 48 -0.70 14.12 11.94
C SER A 48 0.71 13.74 12.36
N SER A 49 1.14 12.54 11.98
CA SER A 49 2.50 12.04 12.22
C SER A 49 3.01 11.23 11.04
N SER A 50 4.33 11.13 10.92
CA SER A 50 4.97 10.18 10.01
C SER A 50 5.09 8.83 10.71
N PHE A 51 4.91 7.75 9.96
CA PHE A 51 5.21 6.41 10.44
C PHE A 51 6.72 6.24 10.64
N GLU A 52 7.12 5.82 11.84
CA GLU A 52 8.51 5.45 12.13
C GLU A 52 8.66 3.94 12.33
N LYS A 53 7.86 3.36 13.23
CA LYS A 53 8.03 1.95 13.64
C LYS A 53 6.72 1.20 13.86
N GLU A 54 5.68 1.86 14.35
CA GLU A 54 4.43 1.20 14.76
C GLU A 54 3.22 1.90 14.17
N LEU A 55 2.22 1.09 13.82
CA LEU A 55 0.92 1.58 13.37
C LEU A 55 0.10 1.94 14.63
N PRO A 56 -0.75 2.97 14.56
CA PRO A 56 -1.53 3.38 15.71
C PRO A 56 -2.52 2.29 16.09
N VAL A 57 -2.74 2.11 17.40
CA VAL A 57 -3.87 1.31 17.90
C VAL A 57 -5.16 2.03 17.51
N PRO A 58 -6.14 1.35 16.86
CA PRO A 58 -7.43 1.95 16.52
C PRO A 58 -8.09 2.60 17.74
N ASP A 59 -8.59 3.82 17.57
CA ASP A 59 -9.36 4.54 18.59
C ASP A 59 -10.78 4.70 18.05
N PRO A 60 -11.81 4.15 18.72
CA PRO A 60 -13.19 4.23 18.23
C PRO A 60 -13.74 5.65 18.18
N ASN A 61 -13.11 6.63 18.84
CA ASN A 61 -13.56 8.03 18.86
C ASN A 61 -12.91 8.88 17.75
N LEU A 62 -11.93 8.34 17.03
CA LEU A 62 -11.19 9.06 15.99
C LEU A 62 -11.21 8.28 14.68
N VAL A 63 -11.43 9.02 13.59
CA VAL A 63 -11.11 8.50 12.26
C VAL A 63 -9.59 8.42 12.14
N THR A 64 -9.06 7.26 11.76
CA THR A 64 -7.63 7.06 11.49
C THR A 64 -7.43 6.85 9.98
N TRP A 65 -6.80 7.83 9.32
CA TRP A 65 -6.41 7.75 7.92
C TRP A 65 -4.91 7.47 7.81
N ILE A 66 -4.56 6.36 7.19
CA ILE A 66 -3.18 5.99 6.85
C ILE A 66 -2.97 6.23 5.34
N ASP A 67 -2.20 7.25 4.98
CA ASP A 67 -1.77 7.54 3.61
C ASP A 67 -0.43 6.84 3.34
N VAL A 68 -0.45 5.79 2.52
CA VAL A 68 0.74 5.02 2.14
C VAL A 68 1.16 5.39 0.71
N ARG A 69 2.31 6.03 0.60
CA ARG A 69 2.93 6.36 -0.69
C ARG A 69 4.09 5.43 -0.95
N GLY A 70 4.08 4.81 -2.14
CA GLY A 70 5.12 3.87 -2.54
C GLY A 70 4.86 2.44 -2.03
N ILE A 71 3.80 1.81 -2.50
CA ILE A 71 3.40 0.42 -2.19
C ILE A 71 4.32 -0.69 -2.76
N HIS A 72 5.57 -0.35 -3.10
CA HIS A 72 6.51 -1.27 -3.74
C HIS A 72 7.26 -2.17 -2.74
N ASP A 73 7.10 -1.89 -1.44
CA ASP A 73 7.69 -2.62 -0.32
C ASP A 73 6.70 -3.67 0.22
N PRO A 74 6.90 -4.98 -0.05
CA PRO A 74 6.00 -6.04 0.40
C PRO A 74 5.94 -6.16 1.94
N GLU A 75 7.05 -5.92 2.65
CA GLU A 75 7.10 -6.08 4.10
C GLU A 75 6.24 -5.02 4.80
N LEU A 76 6.26 -3.78 4.28
CA LEU A 76 5.39 -2.72 4.75
C LEU A 76 3.90 -3.05 4.51
N ILE A 77 3.55 -3.51 3.32
CA ILE A 77 2.16 -3.86 2.98
C ILE A 77 1.67 -5.04 3.81
N GLU A 78 2.50 -6.05 4.01
CA GLU A 78 2.19 -7.19 4.88
C GLU A 78 1.96 -6.74 6.33
N LYS A 79 2.83 -5.86 6.85
CA LYS A 79 2.71 -5.34 8.21
C LYS A 79 1.41 -4.57 8.42
N ILE A 80 1.02 -3.72 7.46
CA ILE A 80 -0.26 -3.01 7.49
C ILE A 80 -1.41 -4.02 7.43
N GLY A 81 -1.35 -4.97 6.50
CA GLY A 81 -2.39 -5.98 6.35
C GLY A 81 -2.64 -6.78 7.62
N ARG A 82 -1.57 -7.24 8.29
CA ARG A 82 -1.65 -7.96 9.57
C ARG A 82 -2.22 -7.11 10.70
N ASN A 83 -1.88 -5.82 10.76
CA ASN A 83 -2.34 -4.93 11.83
C ASN A 83 -3.84 -4.61 11.73
N PHE A 84 -4.41 -4.65 10.53
CA PHE A 84 -5.80 -4.30 10.25
C PHE A 84 -6.64 -5.49 9.76
N ASP A 85 -6.12 -6.71 9.88
CA ASP A 85 -6.77 -7.96 9.44
C ASP A 85 -7.30 -7.90 7.99
N ILE A 86 -6.49 -7.33 7.10
CA ILE A 86 -6.83 -7.23 5.67
C ILE A 86 -6.53 -8.56 5.00
N HIS A 87 -7.53 -9.10 4.28
CA HIS A 87 -7.42 -10.38 3.61
C HIS A 87 -6.22 -10.42 2.63
N PRO A 88 -5.41 -11.49 2.59
CA PRO A 88 -4.20 -11.57 1.76
C PRO A 88 -4.44 -11.31 0.26
N LEU A 89 -5.60 -11.69 -0.26
CA LEU A 89 -5.96 -11.41 -1.67
C LEU A 89 -6.12 -9.91 -1.96
N VAL A 90 -6.63 -9.14 -0.98
CA VAL A 90 -6.72 -7.68 -1.12
C VAL A 90 -5.32 -7.08 -1.15
N LEU A 91 -4.40 -7.57 -0.32
CA LEU A 91 -3.01 -7.12 -0.32
C LEU A 91 -2.29 -7.46 -1.64
N GLU A 92 -2.54 -8.65 -2.17
CA GLU A 92 -2.06 -9.05 -3.49
C GLU A 92 -2.57 -8.11 -4.60
N ASP A 93 -3.85 -7.74 -4.56
CA ASP A 93 -4.47 -6.84 -5.53
C ASP A 93 -3.95 -5.40 -5.41
N ILE A 94 -3.73 -4.92 -4.18
CA ILE A 94 -3.11 -3.61 -3.91
C ILE A 94 -1.74 -3.51 -4.60
N MET A 95 -0.93 -4.57 -4.54
CA MET A 95 0.41 -4.58 -5.16
C MET A 95 0.39 -4.77 -6.67
N ASP A 96 -0.77 -5.08 -7.24
CA ASP A 96 -0.96 -5.28 -8.68
C ASP A 96 -1.56 -4.07 -9.39
N VAL A 97 -0.67 -3.15 -9.80
CA VAL A 97 -1.09 -1.89 -10.41
C VAL A 97 -1.65 -2.02 -11.85
N GLN A 98 -1.71 -3.23 -12.40
CA GLN A 98 -2.25 -3.49 -13.73
C GLN A 98 -3.73 -3.90 -13.72
N GLN A 99 -4.34 -4.02 -12.55
CA GLN A 99 -5.76 -4.39 -12.43
C GLN A 99 -6.70 -3.28 -12.94
N ARG A 100 -7.95 -3.68 -13.23
CA ARG A 100 -9.03 -2.76 -13.57
C ARG A 100 -9.63 -2.17 -12.29
N PRO A 101 -10.13 -0.92 -12.30
CA PRO A 101 -10.92 -0.37 -11.21
C PRO A 101 -12.05 -1.32 -10.81
N LYS A 102 -12.22 -1.54 -9.51
CA LYS A 102 -13.23 -2.42 -8.94
C LYS A 102 -13.65 -1.98 -7.55
N PHE A 103 -14.81 -2.47 -7.12
CA PHE A 103 -15.35 -2.35 -5.77
C PHE A 103 -15.70 -3.74 -5.28
N GLU A 104 -15.24 -4.10 -4.09
CA GLU A 104 -15.49 -5.40 -3.46
C GLU A 104 -15.82 -5.20 -1.99
N GLU A 105 -16.83 -5.94 -1.51
CA GLU A 105 -17.21 -5.96 -0.10
C GLU A 105 -16.58 -7.17 0.59
N TYR A 106 -16.01 -6.94 1.76
CA TYR A 106 -15.44 -7.95 2.64
C TYR A 106 -16.08 -7.83 4.03
N GLU A 107 -15.97 -8.88 4.85
CA GLU A 107 -16.54 -8.88 6.21
C GLU A 107 -16.06 -7.69 7.05
N ASN A 108 -14.77 -7.34 6.93
CA ASN A 108 -14.11 -6.29 7.73
C ASN A 108 -13.91 -4.97 6.96
N GLY A 109 -14.62 -4.74 5.84
CA GLY A 109 -14.59 -3.45 5.15
C GLY A 109 -14.75 -3.52 3.64
N PHE A 110 -14.42 -2.41 2.98
CA PHE A 110 -14.56 -2.25 1.53
C PHE A 110 -13.19 -2.10 0.87
N TYR A 111 -13.01 -2.75 -0.28
CA TYR A 111 -11.85 -2.55 -1.14
C TYR A 111 -12.27 -1.84 -2.42
N ILE A 112 -11.59 -0.73 -2.71
CA ILE A 112 -11.90 0.11 -3.86
C ILE A 112 -10.60 0.47 -4.57
N THR A 113 -10.58 0.34 -5.89
CA THR A 113 -9.45 0.78 -6.72
C THR A 113 -9.89 1.81 -7.74
N PHE A 114 -9.04 2.80 -7.95
CA PHE A 114 -9.26 3.88 -8.92
C PHE A 114 -8.10 3.93 -9.91
N ARG A 115 -8.38 4.42 -11.12
CA ARG A 115 -7.36 4.67 -12.14
C ARG A 115 -7.72 5.93 -12.91
N ASN A 116 -6.75 6.82 -13.05
CA ASN A 116 -6.80 7.97 -13.96
C ASN A 116 -6.25 7.61 -15.34
#